data_AF-A0A6I9S9Z4-F1
#
_entry.id   AF-A0A6I9S9Z4-F1
#
_cell.length_a   1.000
_cell.length_b   1.000
_cell.length_c   1.000
_cell.angle_alpha   90.00
_cell.angle_beta   90.00
_cell.angle_gamma   90.00
#
_symmetry.space_group_name_H-M   'P 1'
#
loop_
_entity.id
_entity.type
_entity.pdbx_description
1 polymer ?
#
loop_
_entity_poly.entity_id
_entity_poly.type
_entity_poly.pdbx_seq_one_letter_code
_entity_poly.pdbx_strand_id
1 'polypeptide(L)'
;MREMAAWRTALPLLLVAALVTVEDMISAPSCEMSGHAGGDSSNPDDLKVMMVADLLLQGSDAGFADVYFRDLFISKFFKKSYERFKPDMLLVLGDISARGSELTKSKWSTVLQQFENMLGPFVGLPLHIVLGDRDVGRCNKLDERFVSQIASHLPGLDSAGCSAFEIGNISFVSLNAVALLCSNNALRVGVEKAIERESVDLRTQMKDATREATEPNAERASFSFASWRDNEMASGSGPVLLLHFPLHWKTRSNSGMINVVEEDLWHYTSEDLRSSEDRDMDLGPYEFKHTLPLNATEYIFQALKPRIVFSAHAHSFCDHAHSDGTREVTVPAMTWAARGNPGFVVVTFGQNKAVTVNKCSLATESQVAMAYMFIFILSIATILVMRWSHV
;
A
#
# COMPACT_ATOMS: atom_id res chain seq x y z
N MET A 1 -24.22 -0.59 53.93
CA MET A 1 -23.63 0.77 53.81
C MET A 1 -22.20 0.78 53.27
N ARG A 2 -21.26 -0.05 53.78
CA ARG A 2 -19.88 -0.14 53.22
C ARG A 2 -19.82 -0.58 51.75
N GLU A 3 -20.64 -1.55 51.35
CA GLU A 3 -20.68 -2.03 49.95
C GLU A 3 -21.17 -0.96 48.96
N MET A 4 -22.18 -0.16 49.34
CA MET A 4 -22.66 0.94 48.49
C MET A 4 -21.63 2.08 48.36
N ALA A 5 -20.79 2.30 49.38
CA ALA A 5 -19.72 3.30 49.31
C ALA A 5 -18.55 2.85 48.40
N ALA A 6 -18.22 1.56 48.40
CA ALA A 6 -17.20 1.00 47.51
C ALA A 6 -17.63 1.04 46.03
N TRP A 7 -18.91 0.82 45.73
CA TRP A 7 -19.41 0.90 44.36
C TRP A 7 -19.38 2.32 43.77
N ARG A 8 -19.54 3.34 44.63
CA ARG A 8 -19.52 4.75 44.23
C ARG A 8 -18.15 5.22 43.74
N THR A 9 -17.07 4.69 44.30
CA THR A 9 -15.70 4.98 43.83
C THR A 9 -15.26 4.04 42.72
N ALA A 10 -15.73 2.78 42.72
CA ALA A 10 -15.36 1.80 41.70
C ALA A 10 -16.02 2.05 40.33
N LEU A 11 -17.27 2.53 40.28
CA LEU A 11 -18.02 2.65 39.02
C LEU A 11 -17.40 3.64 38.02
N PRO A 12 -16.97 4.86 38.42
CA PRO A 12 -16.26 5.77 37.51
C PRO A 12 -14.91 5.21 37.04
N LEU A 13 -14.18 4.52 37.91
CA LEU A 13 -12.91 3.88 37.55
C LEU A 13 -13.11 2.76 36.52
N LEU A 14 -14.17 1.96 36.67
CA LEU A 14 -14.55 0.93 35.71
C LEU A 14 -14.93 1.52 34.35
N LEU A 15 -15.61 2.68 34.32
CA LEU A 15 -15.94 3.37 33.07
C LEU A 15 -14.70 3.91 32.36
N VAL A 16 -13.76 4.51 33.11
CA VAL A 16 -12.50 4.98 32.55
C VAL A 16 -11.68 3.80 32.01
N ALA A 17 -11.61 2.70 32.77
CA ALA A 17 -10.97 1.48 32.31
C ALA A 17 -11.64 0.94 31.02
N ALA A 18 -12.97 0.89 30.99
CA ALA A 18 -13.73 0.47 29.82
C ALA A 18 -13.44 1.37 28.60
N LEU A 19 -13.45 2.70 28.78
CA LEU A 19 -13.12 3.65 27.72
C LEU A 19 -11.72 3.41 27.15
N VAL A 20 -10.71 3.28 28.02
CA VAL A 20 -9.33 3.00 27.60
C VAL A 20 -9.23 1.67 26.86
N THR A 21 -9.90 0.61 27.35
CA THR A 21 -9.87 -0.70 26.68
C THR A 21 -10.56 -0.69 25.32
N VAL A 22 -11.68 0.03 25.19
CA VAL A 22 -12.39 0.14 23.91
C VAL A 22 -11.57 0.98 22.94
N GLU A 23 -10.98 2.09 23.39
CA GLU A 23 -10.12 2.93 22.55
C GLU A 23 -8.90 2.15 22.02
N ASP A 24 -8.27 1.35 22.87
CA ASP A 24 -7.16 0.48 22.47
C ASP A 24 -7.62 -0.57 21.45
N MET A 25 -8.77 -1.21 21.69
CA MET A 25 -9.33 -2.24 20.82
C MET A 25 -9.71 -1.70 19.43
N ILE A 26 -10.41 -0.56 19.35
CA ILE A 26 -10.90 0.00 18.08
C ILE A 26 -9.78 0.65 17.25
N SER A 27 -8.67 1.02 17.89
CA SER A 27 -7.49 1.61 17.24
C SER A 27 -6.41 0.57 16.88
N ALA A 28 -6.55 -0.66 17.38
CA ALA A 28 -5.58 -1.73 17.15
C ALA A 28 -5.79 -2.39 15.78
N PRO A 29 -4.70 -2.79 15.08
CA PRO A 29 -4.81 -3.55 13.84
C PRO A 29 -5.37 -4.95 14.05
N SER A 30 -6.43 -5.26 13.31
CA SER A 30 -6.92 -6.62 13.11
C SER A 30 -6.29 -7.19 11.85
N CYS A 31 -5.62 -8.34 11.94
CA CYS A 31 -4.82 -8.87 10.84
C CYS A 31 -5.18 -10.31 10.47
N GLU A 32 -5.18 -10.57 9.17
CA GLU A 32 -5.42 -11.87 8.56
C GLU A 32 -4.20 -12.23 7.70
N MET A 33 -3.73 -13.48 7.79
CA MET A 33 -2.66 -13.96 6.92
C MET A 33 -3.22 -14.35 5.55
N SER A 34 -2.59 -13.90 4.46
CA SER A 34 -2.92 -14.32 3.10
C SER A 34 -1.77 -15.12 2.48
N GLY A 35 -2.00 -16.41 2.20
CA GLY A 35 -1.06 -17.28 1.45
C GLY A 35 -0.52 -18.50 2.22
N HIS A 36 0.14 -19.41 1.49
CA HIS A 36 0.63 -20.70 2.01
C HIS A 36 1.58 -20.54 3.20
N ALA A 37 1.25 -21.23 4.29
CA ALA A 37 2.02 -21.30 5.53
C ALA A 37 3.46 -21.79 5.30
N GLY A 38 4.42 -20.87 5.28
CA GLY A 38 5.78 -21.12 5.74
C GLY A 38 5.82 -20.80 7.23
N GLY A 39 6.30 -21.74 8.05
CA GLY A 39 6.21 -21.70 9.51
C GLY A 39 6.61 -20.37 10.14
N ASP A 40 5.87 -20.01 11.19
CA ASP A 40 6.04 -18.84 12.05
C ASP A 40 7.33 -18.99 12.88
N SER A 41 8.48 -18.85 12.20
CA SER A 41 9.78 -18.65 12.83
C SER A 41 10.29 -17.31 12.35
N SER A 42 9.87 -16.24 13.03
CA SER A 42 10.42 -14.90 12.81
C SER A 42 11.93 -14.94 13.08
N ASN A 43 12.73 -14.96 12.01
CA ASN A 43 14.16 -14.88 12.13
C ASN A 43 14.52 -13.40 12.33
N PRO A 44 15.39 -13.01 13.29
CA PRO A 44 15.82 -11.63 13.46
C PRO A 44 16.38 -10.96 12.19
N ASP A 45 16.84 -11.76 11.23
CA ASP A 45 17.40 -11.28 9.96
C ASP A 45 16.35 -11.09 8.84
N ASP A 46 15.06 -11.37 9.08
CA ASP A 46 14.02 -11.22 8.07
C ASP A 46 13.64 -9.74 7.89
N LEU A 47 13.58 -9.27 6.64
CA LEU A 47 13.18 -7.90 6.34
C LEU A 47 11.65 -7.74 6.45
N LYS A 48 11.19 -6.89 7.37
CA LYS A 48 9.77 -6.56 7.55
C LYS A 48 9.47 -5.20 6.96
N VAL A 49 8.60 -5.17 5.96
CA VAL A 49 8.19 -3.95 5.28
C VAL A 49 6.71 -3.72 5.53
N MET A 50 6.37 -2.54 6.06
CA MET A 50 4.98 -2.10 6.12
C MET A 50 4.66 -1.30 4.86
N MET A 51 3.57 -1.65 4.18
CA MET A 51 3.12 -1.02 2.94
C MET A 51 1.74 -0.42 3.13
N VAL A 52 1.61 0.86 2.84
CA VAL A 52 0.35 1.63 2.89
C VAL A 52 0.10 2.29 1.54
N ALA A 53 -1.14 2.66 1.26
CA ALA A 53 -1.50 3.36 0.04
C ALA A 53 -2.74 4.24 0.24
N ASP A 54 -3.01 5.14 -0.69
CA ASP A 54 -4.25 5.91 -0.80
C ASP A 54 -4.63 6.57 0.55
N LEU A 55 -3.72 7.37 1.11
CA LEU A 55 -3.97 8.11 2.35
C LEU A 55 -5.00 9.23 2.13
N LEU A 56 -5.01 9.79 0.92
CA LEU A 56 -5.99 10.79 0.46
C LEU A 56 -6.11 11.99 1.41
N LEU A 57 -4.98 12.53 1.85
CA LEU A 57 -4.92 13.69 2.73
C LEU A 57 -5.38 14.96 1.99
N GLN A 58 -6.21 15.75 2.66
CA GLN A 58 -6.78 16.99 2.10
C GLN A 58 -5.92 18.24 2.37
N GLY A 59 -4.89 18.15 3.22
CA GLY A 59 -4.02 19.27 3.54
C GLY A 59 -4.78 20.45 4.14
N SER A 60 -4.62 21.64 3.55
CA SER A 60 -5.31 22.85 4.02
C SER A 60 -6.82 22.82 3.88
N ASP A 61 -7.34 21.95 3.03
CA ASP A 61 -8.76 21.88 2.70
C ASP A 61 -9.50 20.86 3.60
N ALA A 62 -8.79 20.21 4.53
CA ALA A 62 -9.33 19.24 5.48
C ALA A 62 -10.37 19.87 6.42
N GLY A 63 -11.51 19.19 6.58
CA GLY A 63 -12.55 19.59 7.52
C GLY A 63 -12.19 19.28 8.98
N PHE A 64 -13.02 19.78 9.91
CA PHE A 64 -12.85 19.52 11.34
C PHE A 64 -12.85 18.01 11.67
N ALA A 65 -13.78 17.26 11.08
CA ALA A 65 -13.86 15.81 11.28
C ALA A 65 -12.65 15.07 10.70
N ASP A 66 -12.09 15.55 9.59
CA ASP A 66 -10.89 14.95 9.01
C ASP A 66 -9.71 15.08 9.98
N VAL A 67 -9.43 16.30 10.44
CA VAL A 67 -8.26 16.58 11.30
C VAL A 67 -8.40 15.99 12.71
N TYR A 68 -9.54 16.18 13.37
CA TYR A 68 -9.69 15.84 14.80
C TYR A 68 -10.31 14.47 15.06
N PHE A 69 -10.70 13.75 14.01
CA PHE A 69 -11.23 12.40 14.17
C PHE A 69 -10.51 11.45 13.23
N ARG A 70 -10.63 11.62 11.92
CA ARG A 70 -10.09 10.66 10.95
C ARG A 70 -8.58 10.54 11.01
N ASP A 71 -7.86 11.64 10.87
CA ASP A 71 -6.40 11.67 10.90
C ASP A 71 -5.84 11.23 12.24
N LEU A 72 -6.48 11.61 13.35
CA LEU A 72 -6.08 11.15 14.69
C LEU A 72 -6.22 9.64 14.83
N PHE A 73 -7.28 9.04 14.31
CA PHE A 73 -7.46 7.60 14.33
C PHE A 73 -6.46 6.88 13.44
N ILE A 74 -6.21 7.39 12.23
CA ILE A 74 -5.19 6.81 11.34
C ILE A 74 -3.78 6.96 11.97
N SER A 75 -3.46 8.08 12.62
CA SER A 75 -2.19 8.26 13.33
C SER A 75 -2.04 7.28 14.52
N LYS A 76 -3.09 7.06 15.31
CA LYS A 76 -3.10 6.02 16.36
C LYS A 76 -2.93 4.63 15.74
N PHE A 77 -3.57 4.37 14.62
CA PHE A 77 -3.47 3.11 13.89
C PHE A 77 -2.05 2.85 13.39
N PHE A 78 -1.37 3.85 12.82
CA PHE A 78 0.06 3.79 12.51
C PHE A 78 0.88 3.46 13.76
N LYS A 79 0.71 4.22 14.84
CA LYS A 79 1.46 4.01 16.08
C LYS A 79 1.31 2.58 16.63
N LYS A 80 0.08 2.08 16.72
CA LYS A 80 -0.21 0.71 17.21
C LYS A 80 0.35 -0.35 16.28
N SER A 81 0.32 -0.11 14.97
CA SER A 81 0.90 -1.00 13.97
C SER A 81 2.43 -1.07 14.07
N TYR A 82 3.09 0.07 14.29
CA TYR A 82 4.52 0.13 14.57
C TYR A 82 4.88 -0.67 15.82
N GLU A 83 4.16 -0.45 16.93
CA GLU A 83 4.37 -1.15 18.20
C GLU A 83 4.21 -2.67 18.06
N ARG A 84 3.25 -3.11 17.25
CA ARG A 84 2.95 -4.52 17.00
C ARG A 84 3.99 -5.21 16.11
N PHE A 85 4.34 -4.60 14.98
CA PHE A 85 5.13 -5.27 13.93
C PHE A 85 6.62 -4.92 13.96
N LYS A 86 6.97 -3.73 14.45
CA LYS A 86 8.33 -3.16 14.42
C LYS A 86 8.99 -3.35 13.04
N PRO A 87 8.40 -2.75 11.98
CA PRO A 87 8.92 -2.90 10.63
C PRO A 87 10.28 -2.20 10.48
N ASP A 88 11.07 -2.66 9.52
CA ASP A 88 12.38 -2.10 9.18
C ASP A 88 12.26 -0.97 8.14
N MET A 89 11.14 -0.92 7.41
CA MET A 89 10.88 0.07 6.36
C MET A 89 9.38 0.36 6.22
N LEU A 90 9.05 1.60 5.83
CA LEU A 90 7.73 2.00 5.35
C LEU A 90 7.75 2.26 3.84
N LEU A 91 6.81 1.66 3.12
CA LEU A 91 6.53 1.95 1.71
C LEU A 91 5.14 2.57 1.58
N VAL A 92 5.03 3.64 0.79
CA VAL A 92 3.76 4.29 0.46
C VAL A 92 3.51 4.18 -1.04
N LEU A 93 2.47 3.46 -1.44
CA LEU A 93 2.14 3.21 -2.85
C LEU A 93 1.21 4.30 -3.41
N GLY A 94 1.64 5.56 -3.33
CA GLY A 94 0.96 6.70 -3.95
C GLY A 94 -0.32 7.17 -3.27
N ASP A 95 -0.89 8.21 -3.88
CA ASP A 95 -2.09 8.93 -3.45
C ASP A 95 -2.02 9.38 -1.98
N ILE A 96 -0.91 10.08 -1.68
CA ILE A 96 -0.75 10.77 -0.39
C ILE A 96 -1.80 11.86 -0.29
N SER A 97 -2.00 12.64 -1.35
CA SER A 97 -2.99 13.72 -1.39
C SER A 97 -4.27 13.32 -2.12
N ALA A 98 -5.44 13.73 -1.62
CA ALA A 98 -6.71 13.49 -2.31
C ALA A 98 -6.83 14.24 -3.65
N ARG A 99 -6.18 15.41 -3.76
CA ARG A 99 -6.27 16.36 -4.89
C ARG A 99 -4.93 16.98 -5.24
N GLY A 100 -3.86 16.26 -4.97
CA GLY A 100 -2.50 16.76 -5.02
C GLY A 100 -2.11 17.48 -6.31
N SER A 101 -2.49 16.92 -7.45
CA SER A 101 -2.23 17.46 -8.80
C SER A 101 -2.88 18.81 -9.08
N GLU A 102 -3.83 19.22 -8.25
CA GLU A 102 -4.56 20.48 -8.36
C GLU A 102 -4.06 21.53 -7.35
N LEU A 103 -3.13 21.14 -6.48
CA LEU A 103 -2.62 22.00 -5.41
C LEU A 103 -1.47 22.89 -5.89
N THR A 104 -1.41 24.09 -5.31
CA THR A 104 -0.22 24.94 -5.40
C THR A 104 0.91 24.36 -4.56
N LYS A 105 2.16 24.77 -4.81
CA LYS A 105 3.33 24.34 -4.03
C LYS A 105 3.15 24.56 -2.51
N SER A 106 2.53 25.66 -2.10
CA SER A 106 2.28 25.96 -0.68
C SER A 106 1.23 25.04 -0.08
N LYS A 107 0.16 24.71 -0.81
CA LYS A 107 -0.83 23.73 -0.36
C LYS A 107 -0.25 22.31 -0.34
N TRP A 108 0.64 21.98 -1.28
CA TRP A 108 1.32 20.69 -1.25
C TRP A 108 2.16 20.51 0.03
N SER A 109 2.85 21.55 0.49
CA SER A 109 3.59 21.47 1.75
C SER A 109 2.72 21.22 2.98
N THR A 110 1.45 21.65 2.99
CA THR A 110 0.54 21.34 4.12
C THR A 110 0.10 19.89 4.11
N VAL A 111 -0.08 19.28 2.93
CA VAL A 111 -0.30 17.82 2.80
C VAL A 111 0.91 17.06 3.33
N LEU A 112 2.14 17.43 2.93
CA LEU A 112 3.35 16.76 3.41
C LEU A 112 3.53 16.91 4.93
N GLN A 113 3.24 18.08 5.49
CA GLN A 113 3.28 18.28 6.94
C GLN A 113 2.24 17.42 7.67
N GLN A 114 1.02 17.32 7.13
CA GLN A 114 -0.02 16.44 7.67
C GLN A 114 0.43 14.97 7.61
N PHE A 115 1.03 14.56 6.49
CA PHE A 115 1.58 13.23 6.30
C PHE A 115 2.69 12.92 7.32
N GLU A 116 3.68 13.79 7.49
CA GLU A 116 4.75 13.62 8.48
C GLU A 116 4.22 13.51 9.91
N ASN A 117 3.24 14.34 10.28
CA ASN A 117 2.59 14.28 11.59
C ASN A 117 1.84 12.95 11.80
N MET A 118 1.24 12.41 10.74
CA MET A 118 0.51 11.14 10.77
C MET A 118 1.47 9.95 10.95
N LEU A 119 2.64 9.97 10.32
CA LEU A 119 3.63 8.90 10.36
C LEU A 119 4.18 8.64 11.77
N GLY A 120 4.27 9.65 12.63
CA GLY A 120 4.69 9.49 14.03
C GLY A 120 5.99 8.67 14.19
N PRO A 121 5.95 7.45 14.77
CA PRO A 121 7.15 6.64 15.01
C PRO A 121 7.87 6.16 13.73
N PHE A 122 7.24 6.22 12.57
CA PHE A 122 7.84 5.81 11.29
C PHE A 122 8.85 6.82 10.73
N VAL A 123 8.90 8.05 11.25
CA VAL A 123 9.81 9.11 10.76
C VAL A 123 11.29 8.71 10.86
N GLY A 124 11.65 7.78 11.74
CA GLY A 124 13.01 7.26 11.89
C GLY A 124 13.37 6.06 10.99
N LEU A 125 12.42 5.53 10.22
CA LEU A 125 12.65 4.38 9.34
C LEU A 125 12.95 4.82 7.90
N PRO A 126 13.67 3.99 7.12
CA PRO A 126 13.68 4.10 5.67
C PRO A 126 12.24 4.21 5.13
N LEU A 127 12.02 5.25 4.31
CA LEU A 127 10.75 5.58 3.69
C LEU A 127 10.93 5.68 2.18
N HIS A 128 10.10 4.98 1.41
CA HIS A 128 10.02 5.14 -0.04
C HIS A 128 8.57 5.34 -0.47
N ILE A 129 8.37 6.23 -1.45
CA ILE A 129 7.05 6.69 -1.88
C ILE A 129 6.95 6.52 -3.41
N VAL A 130 5.90 5.84 -3.87
CA VAL A 130 5.52 5.75 -5.28
C VAL A 130 4.54 6.89 -5.60
N LEU A 131 4.52 7.36 -6.85
CA LEU A 131 3.57 8.40 -7.27
C LEU A 131 2.22 7.81 -7.66
N GLY A 132 1.13 8.39 -7.18
CA GLY A 132 -0.24 8.10 -7.61
C GLY A 132 -0.86 9.17 -8.52
N ASP A 133 -2.01 8.89 -9.15
CA ASP A 133 -2.63 9.83 -10.07
C ASP A 133 -3.22 11.05 -9.38
N ARG A 134 -3.61 10.94 -8.10
CA ARG A 134 -4.05 12.11 -7.32
C ARG A 134 -2.90 13.02 -6.98
N ASP A 135 -1.69 12.47 -6.82
CA ASP A 135 -0.50 13.24 -6.51
C ASP A 135 -0.01 14.05 -7.72
N VAL A 136 0.10 13.42 -8.90
CA VAL A 136 0.73 14.04 -10.08
C VAL A 136 -0.19 14.35 -11.25
N GLY A 137 -1.42 13.85 -11.22
CA GLY A 137 -2.46 14.14 -12.18
C GLY A 137 -2.63 13.04 -13.21
N ARG A 138 -3.82 13.00 -13.81
CA ARG A 138 -4.15 12.06 -14.89
C ARG A 138 -3.52 12.48 -16.21
N CYS A 139 -3.65 11.64 -17.23
CA CYS A 139 -3.01 11.85 -18.54
C CYS A 139 -3.21 13.22 -19.19
N ASN A 140 -4.35 13.88 -19.00
CA ASN A 140 -4.61 15.22 -19.54
C ASN A 140 -3.97 16.36 -18.72
N LYS A 141 -3.60 16.10 -17.47
CA LYS A 141 -3.01 17.05 -16.51
C LYS A 141 -1.56 16.67 -16.12
N LEU A 142 -1.02 15.57 -16.65
CA LEU A 142 0.30 15.08 -16.33
C LEU A 142 1.38 15.96 -17.01
N ASP A 143 2.09 16.74 -16.21
CA ASP A 143 3.16 17.63 -16.66
C ASP A 143 4.53 17.16 -16.15
N GLU A 144 5.52 17.09 -17.04
CA GLU A 144 6.86 16.60 -16.72
C GLU A 144 7.58 17.44 -15.66
N ARG A 145 7.46 18.77 -15.73
CA ARG A 145 8.11 19.67 -14.76
C ARG A 145 7.45 19.56 -13.41
N PHE A 146 6.12 19.43 -13.37
CA PHE A 146 5.38 19.20 -12.14
C PHE A 146 5.77 17.87 -11.50
N VAL A 147 5.78 16.77 -12.27
CA VAL A 147 6.21 15.44 -11.78
C VAL A 147 7.64 15.49 -11.25
N SER A 148 8.59 16.05 -12.01
CA SER A 148 9.98 16.17 -11.57
C SER A 148 10.10 17.02 -10.31
N GLN A 149 9.29 18.07 -10.17
CA GLN A 149 9.27 18.89 -8.96
C GLN A 149 8.74 18.08 -7.77
N ILE A 150 7.61 17.38 -7.89
CA ILE A 150 7.07 16.56 -6.79
C ILE A 150 8.06 15.45 -6.43
N ALA A 151 8.56 14.71 -7.41
CA ALA A 151 9.56 13.66 -7.23
C ALA A 151 10.81 14.15 -6.50
N SER A 152 11.28 15.37 -6.76
CA SER A 152 12.45 15.94 -6.09
C SER A 152 12.27 16.21 -4.58
N HIS A 153 11.03 16.27 -4.09
CA HIS A 153 10.72 16.39 -2.66
C HIS A 153 10.47 15.04 -1.99
N LEU A 154 10.42 13.95 -2.76
CA LEU A 154 10.20 12.59 -2.26
C LEU A 154 11.52 11.81 -2.28
N PRO A 155 11.74 10.90 -1.32
CA PRO A 155 13.01 10.19 -1.21
C PRO A 155 13.20 9.22 -2.39
N GLY A 156 14.36 9.29 -3.03
CA GLY A 156 14.84 8.26 -3.96
C GLY A 156 14.23 8.27 -5.37
N LEU A 157 13.32 9.19 -5.70
CA LEU A 157 12.73 9.28 -7.04
C LEU A 157 13.60 10.08 -8.02
N ASP A 158 13.65 9.61 -9.27
CA ASP A 158 14.22 10.34 -10.40
C ASP A 158 13.24 11.36 -11.00
N SER A 159 13.66 12.08 -12.05
CA SER A 159 12.82 13.10 -12.70
C SER A 159 11.56 12.53 -13.38
N ALA A 160 11.53 11.24 -13.70
CA ALA A 160 10.36 10.55 -14.24
C ALA A 160 9.44 10.00 -13.13
N GLY A 161 9.86 10.08 -11.86
CA GLY A 161 9.14 9.49 -10.74
C GLY A 161 9.37 8.00 -10.56
N CYS A 162 10.49 7.47 -11.07
CA CYS A 162 10.91 6.08 -10.87
C CYS A 162 12.05 5.99 -9.85
N SER A 163 12.28 4.81 -9.31
CA SER A 163 13.40 4.54 -8.40
C SER A 163 13.79 3.07 -8.43
N ALA A 164 15.05 2.81 -8.15
CA ALA A 164 15.57 1.48 -7.86
C ALA A 164 16.48 1.56 -6.64
N PHE A 165 16.29 0.64 -5.69
CA PHE A 165 17.06 0.60 -4.45
C PHE A 165 17.13 -0.82 -3.89
N GLU A 166 18.08 -1.06 -2.99
CA GLU A 166 18.29 -2.38 -2.38
C GLU A 166 18.31 -2.25 -0.86
N ILE A 167 17.67 -3.19 -0.17
CA ILE A 167 17.73 -3.32 1.28
C ILE A 167 18.06 -4.77 1.61
N GLY A 168 19.21 -4.98 2.24
CA GLY A 168 19.78 -6.32 2.41
C GLY A 168 20.06 -6.95 1.04
N ASN A 169 19.50 -8.15 0.80
CA ASN A 169 19.65 -8.88 -0.46
C ASN A 169 18.40 -8.79 -1.34
N ILE A 170 17.62 -7.72 -1.20
CA ILE A 170 16.33 -7.55 -1.88
C ILE A 170 16.36 -6.24 -2.67
N SER A 171 16.29 -6.36 -3.98
CA SER A 171 16.19 -5.24 -4.90
C SER A 171 14.73 -4.86 -5.11
N PHE A 172 14.44 -3.57 -5.06
CA PHE A 172 13.13 -2.95 -5.26
C PHE A 172 13.19 -2.03 -6.47
N VAL A 173 12.16 -2.07 -7.31
CA VAL A 173 11.98 -1.15 -8.44
C VAL A 173 10.60 -0.52 -8.31
N SER A 174 10.56 0.81 -8.33
CA SER A 174 9.35 1.63 -8.27
C SER A 174 9.18 2.34 -9.59
N LEU A 175 8.02 2.18 -10.23
CA LEU A 175 7.74 2.81 -11.52
C LEU A 175 6.59 3.81 -11.41
N ASN A 176 6.71 4.91 -12.15
CA ASN A 176 5.61 5.86 -12.34
C ASN A 176 4.55 5.26 -13.27
N ALA A 177 3.63 4.49 -12.69
CA ALA A 177 2.56 3.82 -13.40
C ALA A 177 1.59 4.80 -14.10
N VAL A 178 1.43 6.02 -13.57
CA VAL A 178 0.61 7.07 -14.19
C VAL A 178 1.11 7.38 -15.60
N ALA A 179 2.43 7.52 -15.77
CA ALA A 179 3.04 7.80 -17.07
C ALA A 179 2.87 6.64 -18.07
N LEU A 180 2.84 5.39 -17.58
CA LEU A 180 2.63 4.19 -18.41
C LEU A 180 1.19 4.01 -18.89
N LEU A 181 0.20 4.53 -18.15
CA LEU A 181 -1.20 4.57 -18.59
C LEU A 181 -1.41 5.52 -19.77
N CYS A 182 -0.62 6.57 -19.83
CA CYS A 182 -0.83 7.65 -20.77
C CYS A 182 -0.20 7.36 -22.13
N SER A 183 -0.79 7.97 -23.17
CA SER A 183 -0.23 8.00 -24.52
C SER A 183 1.19 8.57 -24.53
N ASN A 184 1.90 8.34 -25.65
CA ASN A 184 3.32 8.68 -25.79
C ASN A 184 3.66 10.10 -25.30
N ASN A 185 4.42 10.18 -24.21
CA ASN A 185 4.84 11.42 -23.57
C ASN A 185 6.27 11.25 -23.03
N ALA A 186 6.97 12.36 -22.74
CA ALA A 186 8.37 12.33 -22.31
C ALA A 186 8.58 11.55 -21.00
N LEU A 187 7.61 11.61 -20.06
CA LEU A 187 7.68 10.84 -18.82
C LEU A 187 7.62 9.34 -19.09
N ARG A 188 6.75 8.88 -20.00
CA ARG A 188 6.66 7.47 -20.42
C ARG A 188 8.01 6.98 -20.95
N VAL A 189 8.68 7.76 -21.79
CA VAL A 189 10.03 7.45 -22.29
C VAL A 189 11.03 7.38 -21.15
N GLY A 190 10.91 8.26 -20.15
CA GLY A 190 11.69 8.21 -18.91
C GLY A 190 11.49 6.92 -18.13
N VAL A 191 10.24 6.48 -17.96
CA VAL A 191 9.90 5.21 -17.30
C VAL A 191 10.43 4.00 -18.08
N GLU A 192 10.23 3.97 -19.41
CA GLU A 192 10.75 2.90 -20.27
C GLU A 192 12.28 2.83 -20.18
N LYS A 193 12.97 3.99 -20.16
CA LYS A 193 14.41 4.05 -19.95
C LYS A 193 14.84 3.52 -18.58
N ALA A 194 14.07 3.79 -17.52
CA ALA A 194 14.32 3.24 -16.19
C ALA A 194 14.16 1.72 -16.20
N ILE A 195 13.09 1.20 -16.81
CA ILE A 195 12.86 -0.25 -16.97
C ILE A 195 14.02 -0.92 -17.70
N GLU A 196 14.45 -0.37 -18.83
CA GLU A 196 15.59 -0.91 -19.59
C GLU A 196 16.88 -0.90 -18.78
N ARG A 197 17.17 0.21 -18.09
CA ARG A 197 18.36 0.34 -17.25
C ARG A 197 18.41 -0.75 -16.20
N GLU A 198 17.35 -0.89 -15.40
CA GLU A 198 17.30 -1.89 -14.34
C GLU A 198 17.31 -3.32 -14.92
N SER A 199 16.69 -3.55 -16.08
CA SER A 199 16.75 -4.86 -16.74
C SER A 199 18.18 -5.25 -17.14
N VAL A 200 19.00 -4.30 -17.58
CA VAL A 200 20.39 -4.53 -17.97
C VAL A 200 21.25 -4.77 -16.73
N ASP A 201 21.03 -3.98 -15.67
CA ASP A 201 21.77 -4.11 -14.41
C ASP A 201 21.50 -5.48 -13.77
N LEU A 202 20.24 -5.92 -13.70
CA LEU A 202 19.86 -7.26 -13.21
C LEU A 202 20.50 -8.39 -14.03
N ARG A 203 20.54 -8.25 -15.36
CA ARG A 203 21.17 -9.25 -16.25
C ARG A 203 22.69 -9.29 -16.06
N THR A 204 23.30 -8.16 -15.76
CA THR A 204 24.75 -8.06 -15.56
C THR A 204 25.15 -8.70 -14.23
N GLN A 205 24.46 -8.37 -13.13
CA GLN A 205 24.69 -8.98 -11.82
C GLN A 205 24.57 -10.51 -11.86
N MET A 206 23.60 -11.05 -12.60
CA MET A 206 23.43 -12.50 -12.72
C MET A 206 24.58 -13.17 -13.49
N LYS A 207 25.12 -12.50 -14.51
CA LYS A 207 26.31 -12.99 -15.25
C LYS A 207 27.54 -13.00 -14.36
N ASP A 208 27.74 -11.95 -13.56
CA ASP A 208 28.90 -11.84 -12.68
C ASP A 208 28.84 -12.90 -11.55
N ALA A 209 27.68 -13.11 -10.94
CA ALA A 209 27.47 -14.19 -9.96
C ALA A 209 27.73 -15.59 -10.54
N THR A 210 27.38 -15.82 -11.81
CA THR A 210 27.63 -17.11 -12.50
C THR A 210 29.13 -17.30 -12.82
N ARG A 211 29.84 -16.20 -13.10
CA ARG A 211 31.29 -16.21 -13.37
C ARG A 211 32.11 -16.40 -12.09
N GLU A 212 31.71 -15.79 -10.98
CA GLU A 212 32.37 -16.01 -9.67
C GLU A 212 32.17 -17.43 -9.12
N ALA A 213 31.04 -18.06 -9.44
CA ALA A 213 30.83 -19.49 -9.15
C ALA A 213 31.72 -20.42 -10.00
N THR A 214 32.37 -19.88 -11.04
CA THR A 214 33.23 -20.62 -11.97
C THR A 214 34.63 -20.01 -12.01
N GLU A 215 35.43 -20.20 -10.96
CA GLU A 215 36.86 -19.88 -11.00
C GLU A 215 37.58 -20.72 -12.09
N PRO A 216 38.50 -20.14 -12.88
CA PRO A 216 38.92 -20.70 -14.15
C PRO A 216 40.17 -21.58 -14.01
N ASN A 217 40.03 -22.89 -14.23
CA ASN A 217 41.18 -23.65 -14.73
C ASN A 217 41.35 -23.31 -16.21
N ALA A 218 42.49 -22.67 -16.51
CA ALA A 218 42.92 -22.33 -17.85
C ALA A 218 42.89 -23.56 -18.77
N GLU A 219 42.27 -23.44 -19.95
CA GLU A 219 42.99 -23.41 -21.21
C GLU A 219 42.08 -23.28 -22.44
N ARG A 220 42.60 -22.51 -23.41
CA ARG A 220 42.31 -22.48 -24.84
C ARG A 220 41.01 -21.88 -25.37
N ALA A 221 41.22 -20.73 -26.00
CA ALA A 221 40.33 -20.09 -26.96
C ALA A 221 39.81 -21.07 -28.03
N SER A 222 38.49 -21.06 -28.18
CA SER A 222 37.79 -21.30 -29.43
C SER A 222 36.76 -20.19 -29.54
N PHE A 223 36.99 -19.26 -30.47
CA PHE A 223 35.97 -18.29 -30.89
C PHE A 223 34.88 -19.05 -31.64
N SER A 224 33.95 -19.66 -30.90
CA SER A 224 32.70 -20.15 -31.46
C SER A 224 31.64 -19.07 -31.34
N PHE A 225 31.20 -18.56 -32.49
CA PHE A 225 30.01 -17.72 -32.66
C PHE A 225 28.77 -18.57 -32.31
N ALA A 226 28.55 -18.81 -31.01
CA ALA A 226 27.49 -19.66 -30.50
C ALA A 226 26.32 -18.80 -30.04
N SER A 227 25.32 -18.75 -30.92
CA SER A 227 23.88 -18.72 -30.64
C SER A 227 23.43 -18.11 -29.30
N TRP A 228 22.77 -16.96 -29.41
CA TRP A 228 22.02 -16.26 -28.38
C TRP A 228 20.82 -17.11 -27.91
N ARG A 229 21.10 -18.21 -27.22
CA ARG A 229 20.06 -19.00 -26.56
C ARG A 229 19.82 -18.42 -25.17
N ASP A 230 18.54 -18.20 -24.92
CA ASP A 230 17.94 -17.69 -23.71
C ASP A 230 18.64 -18.19 -22.44
N ASN A 231 19.34 -17.29 -21.75
CA ASN A 231 19.49 -17.42 -20.31
C ASN A 231 18.11 -17.13 -19.73
N GLU A 232 17.27 -18.16 -19.65
CA GLU A 232 16.00 -18.11 -18.96
C GLU A 232 16.25 -17.77 -17.49
N MET A 233 16.22 -16.48 -17.15
CA MET A 233 15.91 -16.06 -15.79
C MET A 233 14.63 -16.78 -15.39
N ALA A 234 14.73 -17.63 -14.37
CA ALA A 234 13.57 -18.29 -13.78
C ALA A 234 12.57 -17.20 -13.37
N SER A 235 11.31 -17.37 -13.76
CA SER A 235 10.24 -16.45 -13.35
C SER A 235 10.30 -16.25 -11.84
N GLY A 236 10.30 -14.99 -11.41
CA GLY A 236 10.36 -14.61 -10.01
C GLY A 236 11.75 -14.54 -9.36
N SER A 237 12.83 -14.48 -10.15
CA SER A 237 14.16 -14.14 -9.62
C SER A 237 14.44 -12.64 -9.54
N GLY A 238 13.64 -11.81 -10.22
CA GLY A 238 13.82 -10.37 -10.33
C GLY A 238 13.48 -9.57 -9.08
N PRO A 239 13.38 -8.23 -9.20
CA PRO A 239 13.16 -7.33 -8.08
C PRO A 239 11.72 -7.41 -7.56
N VAL A 240 11.49 -6.82 -6.40
CA VAL A 240 10.15 -6.47 -5.91
C VAL A 240 9.69 -5.25 -6.70
N LEU A 241 8.57 -5.36 -7.41
CA LEU A 241 8.03 -4.26 -8.20
C LEU A 241 6.99 -3.49 -7.40
N LEU A 242 7.12 -2.17 -7.34
CA LEU A 242 6.22 -1.25 -6.65
C LEU A 242 5.53 -0.35 -7.67
N LEU A 243 4.20 -0.35 -7.64
CA LEU A 243 3.34 0.42 -8.53
C LEU A 243 2.20 1.05 -7.74
N HIS A 244 1.65 2.14 -8.25
CA HIS A 244 0.37 2.64 -7.76
C HIS A 244 -0.79 1.94 -8.48
N PHE A 245 -0.76 1.83 -9.81
CA PHE A 245 -1.80 1.12 -10.57
C PHE A 245 -1.54 -0.40 -10.65
N PRO A 246 -2.58 -1.24 -10.49
CA PRO A 246 -2.45 -2.68 -10.69
C PRO A 246 -2.09 -3.03 -12.14
N LEU A 247 -1.43 -4.17 -12.32
CA LEU A 247 -1.15 -4.71 -13.64
C LEU A 247 -2.40 -5.30 -14.30
N HIS A 248 -2.35 -5.50 -15.62
CA HIS A 248 -3.46 -6.11 -16.36
C HIS A 248 -3.70 -7.56 -15.92
N TRP A 249 -4.94 -7.91 -15.60
CA TRP A 249 -5.31 -9.27 -15.23
C TRP A 249 -5.83 -10.07 -16.44
N LYS A 250 -5.15 -11.17 -16.78
CA LYS A 250 -5.70 -12.16 -17.73
C LYS A 250 -6.56 -13.16 -16.97
N THR A 251 -7.89 -13.03 -17.03
CA THR A 251 -8.79 -14.05 -16.48
C THR A 251 -8.63 -15.35 -17.27
N ARG A 252 -8.11 -16.41 -16.62
CA ARG A 252 -8.02 -17.74 -17.23
C ARG A 252 -9.42 -18.38 -17.25
N SER A 253 -10.19 -18.11 -18.31
CA SER A 253 -11.40 -18.89 -18.60
C SER A 253 -10.98 -20.33 -18.88
N ASN A 254 -11.50 -21.26 -18.09
CA ASN A 254 -11.23 -22.68 -18.22
C ASN A 254 -12.09 -23.27 -19.37
N SER A 255 -11.82 -22.85 -20.59
CA SER A 255 -12.23 -23.49 -21.86
C SER A 255 -11.66 -22.64 -23.00
N GLY A 256 -11.02 -23.27 -23.98
CA GLY A 256 -10.38 -22.59 -25.10
C GLY A 256 -11.35 -21.74 -25.92
N MET A 257 -11.36 -20.44 -25.63
CA MET A 257 -11.74 -19.37 -26.55
C MET A 257 -11.18 -18.07 -25.98
N ILE A 258 -10.29 -17.41 -26.73
CA ILE A 258 -9.79 -16.07 -26.40
C ILE A 258 -10.96 -15.10 -26.63
N ASN A 259 -11.68 -14.79 -25.56
CA ASN A 259 -12.51 -13.61 -25.49
C ASN A 259 -11.83 -12.65 -24.52
N VAL A 260 -11.42 -11.49 -25.04
CA VAL A 260 -11.12 -10.30 -24.23
C VAL A 260 -12.46 -9.88 -23.65
N VAL A 261 -12.73 -10.30 -22.41
CA VAL A 261 -13.96 -9.96 -21.70
C VAL A 261 -13.76 -8.59 -21.06
N GLU A 262 -14.10 -7.57 -21.85
CA GLU A 262 -14.73 -6.35 -21.37
C GLU A 262 -16.04 -6.77 -20.66
N GLU A 263 -16.22 -6.33 -19.42
CA GLU A 263 -17.43 -6.52 -18.58
C GLU A 263 -17.76 -7.96 -18.11
N ASP A 264 -18.14 -8.10 -16.82
CA ASP A 264 -18.88 -9.25 -16.23
C ASP A 264 -18.18 -10.34 -15.40
N LEU A 265 -17.04 -10.11 -14.73
CA LEU A 265 -16.56 -11.06 -13.71
C LEU A 265 -15.95 -10.41 -12.44
N TRP A 266 -16.74 -9.64 -11.69
CA TRP A 266 -16.51 -9.42 -10.24
C TRP A 266 -17.83 -9.26 -9.44
N HIS A 267 -18.84 -10.07 -9.77
CA HIS A 267 -20.00 -10.27 -8.90
C HIS A 267 -19.66 -11.27 -7.80
N TYR A 268 -18.85 -10.86 -6.83
CA TYR A 268 -18.92 -11.41 -5.48
C TYR A 268 -18.68 -10.25 -4.52
N THR A 269 -19.64 -10.09 -3.60
CA THR A 269 -19.86 -8.97 -2.66
C THR A 269 -20.41 -7.67 -3.27
N SER A 270 -21.52 -7.76 -3.99
CA SER A 270 -22.45 -6.63 -4.25
C SER A 270 -23.79 -6.84 -3.52
N GLU A 271 -23.73 -7.24 -2.25
CA GLU A 271 -24.88 -7.21 -1.35
C GLU A 271 -24.44 -6.42 -0.12
N ASP A 272 -24.64 -5.09 -0.14
CA ASP A 272 -24.91 -4.30 1.08
C ASP A 272 -25.13 -2.79 0.87
N LEU A 273 -25.02 -2.24 -0.35
CA LEU A 273 -25.23 -0.80 -0.56
C LEU A 273 -26.55 -0.51 -1.28
N ARG A 274 -27.65 -0.68 -0.55
CA ARG A 274 -28.95 -0.06 -0.84
C ARG A 274 -29.49 0.64 0.41
N SER A 275 -28.89 1.77 0.77
CA SER A 275 -29.60 2.95 1.28
C SER A 275 -28.62 4.04 1.68
N SER A 276 -28.68 5.15 0.96
CA SER A 276 -28.73 6.52 1.50
C SER A 276 -28.08 7.47 0.50
N GLU A 277 -28.93 8.12 -0.29
CA GLU A 277 -28.63 9.42 -0.86
C GLU A 277 -28.31 10.38 0.30
N ASP A 278 -27.05 10.84 0.40
CA ASP A 278 -26.77 12.23 0.79
C ASP A 278 -25.28 12.60 0.62
N ARG A 279 -25.05 13.63 -0.21
CA ARG A 279 -23.96 14.63 -0.19
C ARG A 279 -22.49 14.22 -0.42
N ASP A 280 -22.12 14.31 -1.70
CA ASP A 280 -21.09 15.21 -2.24
C ASP A 280 -19.62 14.98 -1.83
N MET A 281 -18.96 14.04 -2.51
CA MET A 281 -17.64 14.26 -3.11
C MET A 281 -17.52 13.37 -4.35
N ASP A 282 -17.29 14.00 -5.50
CA ASP A 282 -17.31 13.47 -6.86
C ASP A 282 -16.34 12.29 -7.07
N LEU A 283 -16.81 11.08 -6.77
CA LEU A 283 -16.09 9.81 -6.98
C LEU A 283 -17.01 8.87 -7.74
N GLY A 284 -17.08 9.07 -9.06
CA GLY A 284 -17.87 8.22 -9.95
C GLY A 284 -17.40 6.75 -9.88
N PRO A 285 -18.32 5.77 -9.98
CA PRO A 285 -18.03 4.34 -9.82
C PRO A 285 -17.08 3.75 -10.89
N TYR A 286 -16.76 4.50 -11.95
CA TYR A 286 -15.93 4.07 -13.08
C TYR A 286 -14.43 4.35 -12.91
N GLU A 287 -13.99 5.15 -11.94
CA GLU A 287 -12.57 5.46 -11.75
C GLU A 287 -11.78 4.37 -11.01
N PHE A 288 -12.46 3.40 -10.37
CA PHE A 288 -11.88 2.48 -9.40
C PHE A 288 -11.31 1.16 -9.97
N LYS A 289 -11.20 1.05 -11.30
CA LYS A 289 -10.82 -0.21 -11.99
C LYS A 289 -9.78 -0.01 -13.10
N HIS A 290 -8.95 1.03 -13.00
CA HIS A 290 -7.88 1.20 -13.96
C HIS A 290 -6.73 0.25 -13.64
N THR A 291 -6.45 -0.64 -14.58
CA THR A 291 -5.22 -1.44 -14.61
C THR A 291 -4.31 -0.90 -15.69
N LEU A 292 -3.00 -1.15 -15.56
CA LEU A 292 -2.06 -0.83 -16.62
C LEU A 292 -2.44 -1.56 -17.92
N PRO A 293 -2.18 -0.97 -19.09
CA PRO A 293 -2.48 -1.62 -20.36
C PRO A 293 -1.70 -2.93 -20.50
N LEU A 294 -2.27 -3.89 -21.26
CA LEU A 294 -1.66 -5.20 -21.44
C LEU A 294 -0.23 -5.11 -21.98
N ASN A 295 0.02 -4.24 -22.96
CA ASN A 295 1.36 -4.06 -23.54
C ASN A 295 2.39 -3.55 -22.52
N ALA A 296 2.01 -2.64 -21.62
CA ALA A 296 2.87 -2.16 -20.55
C ALA A 296 3.14 -3.27 -19.52
N THR A 297 2.11 -4.04 -19.18
CA THR A 297 2.21 -5.19 -18.27
C THR A 297 3.16 -6.26 -18.81
N GLU A 298 2.99 -6.65 -20.08
CA GLU A 298 3.86 -7.64 -20.74
C GLU A 298 5.29 -7.13 -20.88
N TYR A 299 5.48 -5.85 -21.19
CA TYR A 299 6.80 -5.22 -21.25
C TYR A 299 7.53 -5.28 -19.90
N ILE A 300 6.85 -4.90 -18.81
CA ILE A 300 7.39 -4.98 -17.44
C ILE A 300 7.79 -6.43 -17.10
N PHE A 301 6.92 -7.40 -17.36
CA PHE A 301 7.22 -8.81 -17.05
C PHE A 301 8.40 -9.34 -17.87
N GLN A 302 8.51 -8.98 -19.15
CA GLN A 302 9.62 -9.41 -20.00
C GLN A 302 10.95 -8.76 -19.60
N ALA A 303 10.93 -7.48 -19.23
CA ALA A 303 12.13 -6.73 -18.89
C ALA A 303 12.64 -7.06 -17.47
N LEU A 304 11.76 -7.00 -16.47
CA LEU A 304 12.15 -7.06 -15.06
C LEU A 304 11.98 -8.45 -14.43
N LYS A 305 11.06 -9.28 -14.94
CA LYS A 305 10.71 -10.60 -14.37
C LYS A 305 10.56 -10.57 -12.83
N PRO A 306 9.69 -9.67 -12.30
CA PRO A 306 9.59 -9.41 -10.88
C PRO A 306 9.24 -10.65 -10.08
N ARG A 307 9.71 -10.73 -8.84
CA ARG A 307 9.39 -11.83 -7.91
C ARG A 307 8.03 -11.72 -7.26
N ILE A 308 7.60 -10.48 -7.04
CA ILE A 308 6.31 -10.12 -6.51
C ILE A 308 6.05 -8.66 -6.91
N VAL A 309 4.79 -8.34 -7.13
CA VAL A 309 4.32 -7.00 -7.47
C VAL A 309 3.45 -6.49 -6.32
N PHE A 310 3.66 -5.25 -5.91
CA PHE A 310 2.76 -4.54 -5.00
C PHE A 310 2.14 -3.35 -5.72
N SER A 311 0.81 -3.30 -5.72
CA SER A 311 0.00 -2.25 -6.36
C SER A 311 -0.99 -1.62 -5.39
N ALA A 312 -1.70 -0.57 -5.79
CA ALA A 312 -2.70 0.15 -4.99
C ALA A 312 -3.89 0.58 -5.87
N HIS A 313 -4.44 1.79 -5.67
CA HIS A 313 -5.46 2.45 -6.49
C HIS A 313 -6.88 1.81 -6.44
N ALA A 314 -6.99 0.49 -6.29
CA ALA A 314 -8.28 -0.20 -6.18
C ALA A 314 -8.98 0.03 -4.83
N HIS A 315 -8.29 0.63 -3.87
CA HIS A 315 -8.71 0.90 -2.48
C HIS A 315 -9.10 -0.36 -1.68
N SER A 316 -8.84 -1.55 -2.21
CA SER A 316 -9.24 -2.82 -1.63
C SER A 316 -8.11 -3.83 -1.79
N PHE A 317 -8.00 -4.73 -0.81
CA PHE A 317 -6.98 -5.76 -0.83
C PHE A 317 -7.31 -6.83 -1.88
N CYS A 318 -6.33 -7.17 -2.70
CA CYS A 318 -6.40 -8.29 -3.63
C CYS A 318 -5.07 -9.04 -3.61
N ASP A 319 -5.12 -10.36 -3.76
CA ASP A 319 -3.95 -11.24 -3.82
C ASP A 319 -4.13 -12.15 -5.03
N HIS A 320 -3.43 -11.82 -6.11
CA HIS A 320 -3.66 -12.39 -7.44
C HIS A 320 -2.36 -12.97 -8.00
N ALA A 321 -2.43 -14.12 -8.65
CA ALA A 321 -1.31 -14.68 -9.41
C ALA A 321 -1.51 -14.46 -10.90
N HIS A 322 -0.55 -13.78 -11.54
CA HIS A 322 -0.53 -13.56 -12.98
C HIS A 322 -0.31 -14.86 -13.76
N SER A 323 -0.54 -14.81 -15.07
CA SER A 323 -0.41 -15.98 -15.95
C SER A 323 1.01 -16.57 -16.02
N ASP A 324 2.02 -15.76 -15.71
CA ASP A 324 3.44 -16.16 -15.63
C ASP A 324 3.83 -16.76 -14.26
N GLY A 325 2.87 -16.82 -13.32
CA GLY A 325 3.07 -17.28 -11.95
C GLY A 325 3.48 -16.18 -10.97
N THR A 326 3.69 -14.94 -11.42
CA THR A 326 4.07 -13.82 -10.55
C THR A 326 2.91 -13.42 -9.66
N ARG A 327 3.13 -13.37 -8.35
CA ARG A 327 2.15 -12.88 -7.37
C ARG A 327 2.09 -11.35 -7.39
N GLU A 328 0.90 -10.79 -7.44
CA GLU A 328 0.59 -9.37 -7.26
C GLU A 328 -0.31 -9.20 -6.04
N VAL A 329 0.06 -8.29 -5.14
CA VAL A 329 -0.73 -7.91 -3.97
C VAL A 329 -1.13 -6.45 -4.10
N THR A 330 -2.42 -6.20 -4.17
CA THR A 330 -2.97 -4.84 -4.12
C THR A 330 -3.18 -4.42 -2.68
N VAL A 331 -2.53 -3.35 -2.26
CA VAL A 331 -2.60 -2.77 -0.92
C VAL A 331 -3.90 -1.97 -0.80
N PRO A 332 -4.69 -2.17 0.27
CA PRO A 332 -5.92 -1.40 0.48
C PRO A 332 -5.61 0.04 0.86
N ALA A 333 -6.61 0.91 0.73
CA ALA A 333 -6.49 2.31 1.13
C ALA A 333 -6.33 2.45 2.66
N MET A 334 -5.45 3.34 3.10
CA MET A 334 -5.19 3.63 4.52
C MET A 334 -6.06 4.81 5.01
N THR A 335 -7.33 4.84 4.62
CA THR A 335 -8.28 5.92 4.96
C THR A 335 -9.74 5.47 4.92
N TRP A 336 -10.60 6.12 5.71
CA TRP A 336 -12.06 5.92 5.63
C TRP A 336 -12.68 6.57 4.39
N ALA A 337 -12.04 7.60 3.84
CA ALA A 337 -12.57 8.38 2.71
C ALA A 337 -12.70 7.58 1.39
N ALA A 338 -12.01 6.44 1.29
CA ALA A 338 -11.98 5.62 0.08
C ALA A 338 -13.12 4.59 0.03
N ARG A 339 -13.04 3.51 0.83
CA ARG A 339 -14.05 2.44 0.90
C ARG A 339 -14.55 2.17 2.33
N GLY A 340 -14.24 3.06 3.28
CA GLY A 340 -14.65 2.91 4.68
C GLY A 340 -13.91 1.82 5.47
N ASN A 341 -12.94 1.12 4.88
CA ASN A 341 -12.17 0.04 5.49
C ASN A 341 -10.66 0.33 5.38
N PRO A 342 -10.08 1.16 6.27
CA PRO A 342 -8.67 1.50 6.25
C PRO A 342 -7.83 0.24 6.49
N GLY A 343 -6.74 0.09 5.75
CA GLY A 343 -5.85 -1.04 5.96
C GLY A 343 -4.47 -0.84 5.38
N PHE A 344 -3.63 -1.82 5.64
CA PHE A 344 -2.26 -1.89 5.17
C PHE A 344 -1.83 -3.34 5.03
N VAL A 345 -0.65 -3.54 4.46
CA VAL A 345 -0.02 -4.85 4.34
C VAL A 345 1.33 -4.84 5.04
N VAL A 346 1.65 -5.92 5.76
CA VAL A 346 2.99 -6.21 6.25
C VAL A 346 3.55 -7.35 5.44
N VAL A 347 4.71 -7.13 4.86
CA VAL A 347 5.44 -8.12 4.08
C VAL A 347 6.68 -8.51 4.83
N THR A 348 6.91 -9.80 5.01
CA THR A 348 8.16 -10.32 5.57
C THR A 348 8.87 -11.11 4.50
N PHE A 349 10.08 -10.68 4.18
CA PHE A 349 10.96 -11.37 3.25
C PHE A 349 11.96 -12.20 4.05
N GLY A 350 11.76 -13.53 4.03
CA GLY A 350 12.59 -14.47 4.76
C GLY A 350 13.84 -14.91 3.98
N GLN A 351 14.85 -15.43 4.70
CA GLN A 351 16.13 -15.87 4.12
C GLN A 351 15.98 -16.93 2.99
N ASN A 352 14.93 -17.75 3.03
CA ASN A 352 14.66 -18.78 2.01
C ASN A 352 13.92 -18.27 0.76
N LYS A 353 13.95 -16.95 0.49
CA LYS A 353 13.13 -16.28 -0.53
C LYS A 353 11.61 -16.41 -0.29
N ALA A 354 11.22 -16.85 0.91
CA ALA A 354 9.83 -16.92 1.30
C ALA A 354 9.29 -15.50 1.51
N VAL A 355 8.10 -15.23 0.99
CA VAL A 355 7.42 -13.94 1.14
C VAL A 355 6.07 -14.16 1.80
N THR A 356 5.93 -13.72 3.04
CA THR A 356 4.67 -13.78 3.77
C THR A 356 4.01 -12.41 3.76
N VAL A 357 2.70 -12.39 3.54
CA VAL A 357 1.91 -11.17 3.37
C VAL A 357 0.76 -11.21 4.38
N ASN A 358 0.76 -10.25 5.30
CA ASN A 358 -0.26 -10.09 6.31
C ASN A 358 -1.06 -8.83 6.01
N LYS A 359 -2.37 -8.98 5.79
CA LYS A 359 -3.28 -7.84 5.62
C LYS A 359 -3.76 -7.42 7.01
N CYS A 360 -3.72 -6.13 7.30
CA CYS A 360 -4.27 -5.57 8.51
C CYS A 360 -5.30 -4.48 8.18
N SER A 361 -6.35 -4.39 8.98
CA SER A 361 -7.41 -3.39 8.83
C SER A 361 -7.76 -2.73 10.16
N LEU A 362 -8.25 -1.50 10.06
CA LEU A 362 -8.85 -0.74 11.15
C LEU A 362 -10.37 -0.96 11.15
N ALA A 363 -11.00 -0.75 12.32
CA ALA A 363 -12.45 -0.68 12.41
C ALA A 363 -13.04 0.39 11.47
N THR A 364 -14.26 0.17 11.00
CA THR A 364 -14.95 1.15 10.15
C THR A 364 -15.32 2.41 10.93
N GLU A 365 -15.51 3.53 10.23
CA GLU A 365 -15.90 4.80 10.86
C GLU A 365 -17.19 4.65 11.69
N SER A 366 -18.15 3.87 11.18
CA SER A 366 -19.41 3.57 11.86
C SER A 366 -19.22 2.71 13.11
N GLN A 367 -18.33 1.71 13.08
CA GLN A 367 -18.02 0.88 14.25
C GLN A 367 -17.38 1.71 15.36
N VAL A 368 -16.44 2.60 15.01
CA VAL A 368 -15.81 3.53 15.96
C VAL A 368 -16.85 4.47 16.57
N ALA A 369 -17.71 5.07 15.72
CA ALA A 369 -18.78 5.96 16.19
C ALA A 369 -19.77 5.24 17.12
N MET A 370 -20.20 4.02 16.75
CA MET A 370 -21.10 3.21 17.58
C MET A 370 -20.47 2.86 18.94
N ALA A 371 -19.18 2.52 18.96
CA ALA A 371 -18.47 2.23 20.20
C ALA A 371 -18.45 3.43 21.15
N TYR A 372 -18.16 4.63 20.65
CA TYR A 372 -18.20 5.85 21.46
C TYR A 372 -19.62 6.22 21.92
N MET A 373 -20.62 6.06 21.06
CA MET A 373 -22.02 6.29 21.42
C MET A 373 -22.48 5.34 22.52
N PHE A 374 -22.08 4.07 22.47
CA PHE A 374 -22.36 3.09 23.50
C PHE A 374 -21.73 3.48 24.85
N ILE A 375 -20.45 3.88 24.86
CA ILE A 375 -19.78 4.35 26.08
C ILE A 375 -20.43 5.61 26.62
N PHE A 376 -20.82 6.53 25.74
CA PHE A 376 -21.50 7.76 26.13
C PHE A 376 -22.84 7.47 26.82
N ILE A 377 -23.67 6.59 26.25
CA ILE A 377 -24.94 6.17 26.86
C ILE A 377 -24.68 5.47 28.21
N LEU A 378 -23.69 4.59 28.29
CA LEU A 378 -23.31 3.92 29.54
C LEU A 378 -22.88 4.94 30.60
N SER A 379 -22.12 5.97 30.21
CA SER A 379 -21.69 7.04 31.11
C SER A 379 -22.88 7.84 31.66
N ILE A 380 -23.87 8.17 30.82
CA ILE A 380 -25.10 8.85 31.26
C ILE A 380 -25.89 7.95 32.23
N ALA A 381 -26.08 6.67 31.88
CA ALA A 381 -26.80 5.72 32.72
C ALA A 381 -26.15 5.60 34.11
N THR A 382 -24.82 5.48 34.17
CA THR A 382 -24.11 5.43 35.46
C THR A 382 -24.25 6.72 36.27
N ILE A 383 -24.22 7.89 35.64
CA ILE A 383 -24.46 9.18 36.31
C ILE A 383 -25.89 9.22 36.89
N LEU A 384 -26.89 8.78 36.13
CA LEU A 384 -28.27 8.73 36.59
C LEU A 384 -28.45 7.77 37.78
N VAL A 385 -27.85 6.57 37.72
CA VAL A 385 -27.86 5.59 38.82
C VAL A 385 -27.18 6.16 40.07
N MET A 386 -26.03 6.83 39.91
CA MET A 386 -25.35 7.48 41.03
C MET A 386 -26.24 8.57 41.65
N ARG A 387 -26.89 9.42 40.83
CA ARG A 387 -27.80 10.47 41.33
C ARG A 387 -29.05 9.92 42.00
N TRP A 388 -29.62 8.82 41.51
CA TRP A 388 -30.76 8.16 42.15
C TRP A 388 -30.37 7.50 43.47
N SER A 389 -29.16 6.95 43.59
CA SER A 389 -28.66 6.41 44.86
C SER A 389 -28.38 7.47 45.94
N HIS A 390 -28.52 8.77 45.60
CA HIS A 390 -28.39 9.92 46.50
C HIS A 390 -29.72 10.42 47.06
N VAL A 391 -30.86 9.99 46.49
CA VAL A 391 -32.23 10.23 46.99
C VAL A 391 -32.67 9.01 47.79
#